data_AF-A0A9E0GYX3-F1
#
_entry.id   AF-A0A9E0GYX3-F1
#
_cell.length_a   1.000
_cell.length_b   1.000
_cell.length_c   1.000
_cell.angle_alpha   90.00
_cell.angle_beta   90.00
_cell.angle_gamma   90.00
#
_symmetry.space_group_name_H-M   'P 1'
#
loop_
_entity.id
_entity.type
_entity.pdbx_description
1 polymer ?
#
loop_
_entity_poly.entity_id
_entity_poly.type
_entity_poly.pdbx_seq_one_letter_code
_entity_poly.pdbx_strand_id
1 'polypeptide(L)'
;MMNKKKLCIIIVIAIIVTGLAVTFAVLSKSGKHKENVNEETTVNNEKQTDSVTEAAKADERKQVQTSVTMQFKQSNSWEGNGRFYAQYDLVIDNKETAKISDWTFKLNTISGITLEQSWNCTVDTSDSEWRVVPVDYNKIIESQAQMNNVGLIISSASKEGLTKYTLYFMFDTGKEIVLASDGKAYKAGEKIADSSEESTVSQPEDTKQSDENTAQPGGSDSGNDSGNNSDTGSNAGIVTTVPTGRLQVSGTKLTDESGNIIQLRGVSTHGISWFPDYVNYDAFATLRDDWGANVVRIAMYPEEYNGYLSGGDKAALKQIIDNGVNYATELGMYVIIDWHVLNYAPSRHTQEACDFFAEMASKYSGHDNVIYEICNEPVGADWNSDIKPYAETVIGTIRQFDDHALILVGTNTWSQDVDSVVGNTLDDGNVMYVAHFYAGTHKENIRNKISTALNAGVPVFISECSICDASGNGGIDYASANEWLDFMNSNQLSFIAWSLSNKAETSALISSGCSAKSGWSDGDLSETGRWFKSAISGR
;
A
#
# COMPACT_ATOMS: atom_id res chain seq x y z
N MET A 1 58.46 17.26 -21.00
CA MET A 1 57.73 15.99 -20.77
C MET A 1 56.66 16.25 -19.71
N MET A 2 55.39 16.35 -20.13
CA MET A 2 54.25 16.45 -19.22
C MET A 2 53.79 15.04 -18.82
N ASN A 3 53.48 14.85 -17.54
CA ASN A 3 53.13 13.57 -16.94
C ASN A 3 51.83 13.01 -17.54
N LYS A 4 51.81 11.73 -17.93
CA LYS A 4 50.71 11.06 -18.65
C LYS A 4 49.34 11.21 -17.96
N LYS A 5 49.31 11.37 -16.63
CA LYS A 5 48.07 11.61 -15.86
C LYS A 5 47.42 12.99 -16.12
N LYS A 6 48.18 14.02 -16.48
CA LYS A 6 47.62 15.36 -16.79
C LYS A 6 47.10 15.48 -18.23
N LEU A 7 47.54 14.61 -19.14
CA LEU A 7 47.08 14.61 -20.53
C LEU A 7 45.68 13.96 -20.67
N CYS A 8 45.39 12.92 -19.88
CA CYS A 8 44.07 12.29 -19.87
C CYS A 8 42.97 13.20 -19.32
N ILE A 9 43.26 14.01 -18.30
CA ILE A 9 42.26 14.93 -17.71
C ILE A 9 41.88 16.06 -18.68
N ILE A 10 42.82 16.52 -19.51
CA ILE A 10 42.54 17.57 -20.52
C ILE A 10 41.71 17.00 -21.69
N ILE A 11 41.90 15.73 -22.05
CA ILE A 11 41.13 15.07 -23.11
C ILE A 11 39.67 14.79 -22.67
N VAL A 12 39.45 14.43 -21.41
CA VAL A 12 38.10 14.19 -20.88
C VAL A 12 37.29 15.50 -20.78
N ILE A 13 37.91 16.61 -20.40
CA ILE A 13 37.23 17.92 -20.32
C ILE A 13 36.89 18.47 -21.72
N ALA A 14 37.68 18.16 -22.76
CA ALA A 14 37.40 18.58 -24.14
C ALA A 14 36.23 17.83 -24.80
N ILE A 15 35.97 16.58 -24.39
CA ILE A 15 34.84 15.76 -24.89
C ILE A 15 33.50 16.22 -24.27
N ILE A 16 33.52 16.66 -23.01
CA ILE A 16 32.31 17.16 -22.32
C ILE A 16 31.85 18.50 -22.89
N VAL A 17 32.78 19.36 -23.37
CA VAL A 17 32.44 20.68 -23.94
C VAL A 17 31.96 20.60 -25.40
N THR A 18 32.21 19.50 -26.12
CA THR A 18 31.72 19.31 -27.50
C THR A 18 30.41 18.54 -27.58
N GLY A 19 30.05 17.74 -26.57
CA GLY A 19 28.75 17.05 -26.49
C GLY A 19 27.55 17.97 -26.18
N LEU A 20 27.79 19.11 -25.52
CA LEU A 20 26.74 20.08 -25.15
C LEU A 20 26.33 21.04 -26.30
N ALA A 21 27.03 21.01 -27.44
CA ALA A 21 26.73 21.89 -28.59
C ALA A 21 25.92 21.21 -29.72
N VAL A 22 25.70 19.90 -29.66
CA VAL A 22 25.01 19.14 -30.74
C VAL A 22 23.53 18.90 -30.44
N THR A 23 23.07 19.06 -29.20
CA THR A 23 21.66 18.86 -28.81
C THR A 23 20.75 20.05 -29.12
N PHE A 24 21.29 21.23 -29.48
CA PHE A 24 20.50 22.43 -29.79
C PHE A 24 20.18 22.63 -31.28
N ALA A 25 20.60 21.71 -32.17
CA ALA A 25 20.43 21.87 -33.63
C ALA A 25 19.42 20.91 -34.29
N VAL A 26 18.76 20.01 -33.55
CA VAL A 26 17.80 19.03 -34.13
C VAL A 26 16.32 19.44 -34.01
N LEU A 27 16.00 20.52 -33.28
CA LEU A 27 14.61 20.98 -33.09
C LEU A 27 14.09 22.00 -34.13
N SER A 28 14.63 22.01 -35.34
CA SER A 28 14.07 22.85 -36.40
C SER A 28 14.32 22.26 -37.79
N LYS A 29 13.43 21.36 -38.24
CA LYS A 29 12.80 21.36 -39.58
C LYS A 29 12.10 20.04 -39.91
N SER A 30 11.00 20.20 -40.66
CA SER A 30 10.20 19.17 -41.38
C SER A 30 9.11 18.53 -40.52
N GLY A 31 7.83 18.53 -40.89
CA GLY A 31 7.21 18.77 -42.19
C GLY A 31 6.06 17.77 -42.36
N LYS A 32 4.86 18.28 -42.59
CA LYS A 32 3.58 17.57 -42.78
C LYS A 32 3.68 16.23 -43.55
N HIS A 33 3.05 15.18 -43.02
CA HIS A 33 2.33 14.17 -43.82
C HIS A 33 1.18 13.54 -43.00
N LYS A 34 0.09 13.21 -43.70
CA LYS A 34 -1.26 12.84 -43.24
C LYS A 34 -1.48 11.31 -43.16
N GLU A 35 -2.55 10.93 -42.44
CA GLU A 35 -3.32 9.66 -42.41
C GLU A 35 -2.72 8.51 -41.57
N ASN A 36 -3.46 7.70 -40.79
CA ASN A 36 -4.89 7.57 -40.44
C ASN A 36 -4.94 6.88 -39.06
N VAL A 37 -5.78 7.35 -38.11
CA VAL A 37 -6.12 6.60 -36.89
C VAL A 37 -7.63 6.70 -36.67
N ASN A 38 -8.24 5.52 -36.44
CA ASN A 38 -9.67 5.30 -36.25
C ASN A 38 -10.28 6.21 -35.18
N GLU A 39 -11.47 6.72 -35.50
CA GLU A 39 -12.33 7.52 -34.64
C GLU A 39 -12.81 6.71 -33.42
N GLU A 40 -12.49 7.20 -32.21
CA GLU A 40 -13.33 7.01 -31.03
C GLU A 40 -13.83 8.38 -30.56
N THR A 41 -15.12 8.43 -30.27
CA THR A 41 -15.94 9.63 -30.24
C THR A 41 -15.76 10.40 -28.92
N THR A 42 -14.99 11.49 -28.92
CA THR A 42 -15.01 12.49 -27.84
C THR A 42 -16.30 13.32 -27.90
N VAL A 43 -17.12 13.25 -26.85
CA VAL A 43 -18.19 14.22 -26.59
C VAL A 43 -17.69 15.21 -25.53
N ASN A 44 -17.33 16.41 -25.99
CA ASN A 44 -17.10 17.58 -25.16
C ASN A 44 -18.44 18.13 -24.65
N ASN A 45 -18.54 18.43 -23.36
CA ASN A 45 -19.59 19.30 -22.81
C ASN A 45 -18.95 20.31 -21.85
N GLU A 46 -18.34 21.35 -22.40
CA GLU A 46 -18.22 22.64 -21.71
C GLU A 46 -19.52 23.42 -21.96
N LYS A 47 -20.16 23.91 -20.90
CA LYS A 47 -21.12 25.00 -21.05
C LYS A 47 -21.05 25.97 -19.87
N GLN A 48 -20.49 27.13 -20.17
CA GLN A 48 -20.68 28.38 -19.44
C GLN A 48 -21.88 29.10 -20.08
N THR A 49 -22.82 29.66 -19.30
CA THR A 49 -23.78 30.65 -19.82
C THR A 49 -24.22 31.66 -18.76
N ASP A 50 -24.16 32.92 -19.18
CA ASP A 50 -24.70 34.12 -18.54
C ASP A 50 -26.24 34.16 -18.48
N SER A 51 -26.71 35.11 -17.67
CA SER A 51 -28.08 35.49 -17.25
C SER A 51 -29.20 35.59 -18.31
N VAL A 52 -30.45 35.22 -17.94
CA VAL A 52 -31.64 36.12 -17.77
C VAL A 52 -33.00 35.36 -17.73
N THR A 53 -33.82 35.72 -16.72
CA THR A 53 -35.28 35.66 -16.43
C THR A 53 -36.21 34.45 -16.73
N GLU A 54 -36.69 33.87 -15.62
CA GLU A 54 -38.05 33.44 -15.22
C GLU A 54 -39.12 32.95 -16.23
N ALA A 55 -39.58 31.72 -15.98
CA ALA A 55 -40.97 31.46 -15.56
C ALA A 55 -41.00 30.23 -14.63
N ALA A 56 -41.19 30.49 -13.34
CA ALA A 56 -41.09 29.53 -12.25
C ALA A 56 -42.26 28.54 -12.19
N LYS A 57 -41.96 27.26 -12.00
CA LYS A 57 -42.64 26.47 -10.97
C LYS A 57 -41.75 26.53 -9.74
N ALA A 58 -42.22 27.18 -8.70
CA ALA A 58 -41.47 27.45 -7.48
C ALA A 58 -41.07 26.12 -6.82
N ASP A 59 -39.78 25.82 -6.86
CA ASP A 59 -39.13 24.90 -5.94
C ASP A 59 -39.13 25.64 -4.59
N GLU A 60 -39.94 25.19 -3.62
CA GLU A 60 -40.06 25.81 -2.28
C GLU A 60 -38.80 25.59 -1.42
N ARG A 61 -37.61 25.79 -2.00
CA ARG A 61 -36.32 25.68 -1.34
C ARG A 61 -35.58 27.00 -1.53
N LYS A 62 -35.10 27.62 -0.44
CA LYS A 62 -34.26 28.83 -0.57
C LYS A 62 -32.87 28.43 -1.07
N GLN A 63 -32.70 28.46 -2.38
CA GLN A 63 -31.40 28.28 -3.02
C GLN A 63 -30.39 29.26 -2.41
N VAL A 64 -29.21 28.77 -2.05
CA VAL A 64 -28.10 29.59 -1.56
C VAL A 64 -27.00 29.67 -2.61
N GLN A 65 -26.28 30.78 -2.61
CA GLN A 65 -25.07 30.91 -3.42
C GLN A 65 -23.88 30.29 -2.68
N THR A 66 -23.07 29.57 -3.44
CA THR A 66 -21.77 29.01 -3.06
C THR A 66 -20.87 29.00 -4.29
N SER A 67 -19.57 29.18 -4.09
CA SER A 67 -18.53 29.01 -5.10
C SER A 67 -17.83 27.64 -5.00
N VAL A 68 -18.29 26.76 -4.09
CA VAL A 68 -17.89 25.36 -4.05
C VAL A 68 -18.52 24.60 -5.20
N THR A 69 -17.72 23.82 -5.93
CA THR A 69 -18.21 22.95 -7.02
C THR A 69 -17.82 21.50 -6.78
N MET A 70 -18.57 20.60 -7.40
CA MET A 70 -18.34 19.16 -7.33
C MET A 70 -18.34 18.57 -8.74
N GLN A 71 -17.42 17.64 -9.00
CA GLN A 71 -17.41 16.81 -10.19
C GLN A 71 -17.33 15.34 -9.77
N PHE A 72 -18.26 14.53 -10.25
CA PHE A 72 -18.24 13.09 -10.07
C PHE A 72 -18.26 12.43 -11.44
N LYS A 73 -17.09 11.95 -11.88
CA LYS A 73 -16.85 11.54 -13.26
C LYS A 73 -16.39 10.10 -13.32
N GLN A 74 -16.97 9.33 -14.24
CA GLN A 74 -16.42 8.04 -14.63
C GLN A 74 -15.11 8.27 -15.40
N SER A 75 -13.99 7.83 -14.83
CA SER A 75 -12.65 7.98 -15.42
C SER A 75 -12.21 6.74 -16.19
N ASN A 76 -12.72 5.56 -15.81
CA ASN A 76 -12.44 4.30 -16.50
C ASN A 76 -13.64 3.34 -16.40
N SER A 77 -13.70 2.35 -17.28
CA SER A 77 -14.65 1.23 -17.19
C SER A 77 -14.19 0.01 -17.95
N TRP A 78 -14.53 -1.18 -17.47
CA TRP A 78 -14.21 -2.46 -18.12
C TRP A 78 -15.27 -3.52 -17.83
N GLU A 79 -15.21 -4.66 -18.53
CA GLU A 79 -16.04 -5.82 -18.25
C GLU A 79 -15.18 -6.97 -17.73
N GLY A 80 -15.68 -7.72 -16.75
CA GLY A 80 -14.98 -8.86 -16.16
C GLY A 80 -15.91 -9.73 -15.35
N ASN A 81 -15.69 -11.05 -15.33
CA ASN A 81 -16.51 -11.99 -14.53
C ASN A 81 -18.04 -11.84 -14.74
N GLY A 82 -18.47 -11.45 -15.95
CA GLY A 82 -19.88 -11.22 -16.28
C GLY A 82 -20.49 -9.94 -15.70
N ARG A 83 -19.68 -9.00 -15.20
CA ARG A 83 -20.10 -7.72 -14.62
C ARG A 83 -19.44 -6.54 -15.35
N PHE A 84 -20.08 -5.38 -15.31
CA PHE A 84 -19.51 -4.11 -15.73
C PHE A 84 -18.86 -3.42 -14.53
N TYR A 85 -17.66 -2.89 -14.70
CA TYR A 85 -16.94 -2.13 -13.68
C TYR A 85 -16.78 -0.70 -14.16
N ALA A 86 -16.96 0.25 -13.25
CA ALA A 86 -16.74 1.66 -13.50
C ALA A 86 -15.95 2.29 -12.36
N GLN A 87 -14.89 2.99 -12.73
CA GLN A 87 -14.07 3.81 -11.83
C GLN A 87 -14.60 5.24 -11.87
N TYR A 88 -14.89 5.80 -10.69
CA TYR A 88 -15.34 7.17 -10.52
C TYR A 88 -14.39 7.98 -9.66
N ASP A 89 -14.08 9.19 -10.12
CA ASP A 89 -13.30 10.17 -9.38
C ASP A 89 -14.22 11.30 -8.88
N LEU A 90 -14.05 11.68 -7.62
CA LEU A 90 -14.73 12.80 -6.98
C LEU A 90 -13.75 13.96 -6.82
N VAL A 91 -14.13 15.11 -7.37
CA VAL A 91 -13.42 16.37 -7.22
C VAL A 91 -14.32 17.38 -6.54
N ILE A 92 -13.82 18.02 -5.48
CA ILE A 92 -14.47 19.13 -4.79
C ILE A 92 -13.54 20.34 -4.86
N ASP A 93 -13.99 21.40 -5.52
CA ASP A 93 -13.22 22.64 -5.70
C ASP A 93 -13.80 23.74 -4.80
N ASN A 94 -13.05 24.15 -3.80
CA ASN A 94 -13.44 25.18 -2.85
C ASN A 94 -12.89 26.56 -3.25
N LYS A 95 -13.67 27.31 -4.03
CA LYS A 95 -13.34 28.71 -4.39
C LYS A 95 -13.86 29.73 -3.38
N GLU A 96 -14.27 29.31 -2.20
CA GLU A 96 -14.67 30.23 -1.14
C GLU A 96 -13.46 30.75 -0.37
N THR A 97 -13.66 31.84 0.36
CA THR A 97 -12.66 32.40 1.28
C THR A 97 -12.60 31.66 2.62
N ALA A 98 -13.63 30.86 2.92
CA ALA A 98 -13.68 29.97 4.09
C ALA A 98 -13.27 28.55 3.70
N LYS A 99 -12.65 27.82 4.63
CA LYS A 99 -12.31 26.40 4.41
C LYS A 99 -13.51 25.52 4.69
N ILE A 100 -13.61 24.41 3.97
CA ILE A 100 -14.52 23.32 4.29
C ILE A 100 -13.88 22.53 5.43
N SER A 101 -14.61 22.36 6.52
CA SER A 101 -14.19 21.68 7.74
C SER A 101 -14.67 20.23 7.85
N ASP A 102 -15.72 19.91 7.10
CA ASP A 102 -16.25 18.55 6.97
C ASP A 102 -17.07 18.44 5.67
N TRP A 103 -17.15 17.23 5.11
CA TRP A 103 -18.03 16.95 3.99
C TRP A 103 -18.45 15.48 3.94
N THR A 104 -19.55 15.20 3.25
CA THR A 104 -20.07 13.87 2.99
C THR A 104 -20.68 13.86 1.61
N PHE A 105 -20.24 12.95 0.76
CA PHE A 105 -20.81 12.73 -0.55
C PHE A 105 -21.79 11.56 -0.49
N LYS A 106 -22.97 11.72 -1.09
CA LYS A 106 -24.02 10.73 -1.10
C LYS A 106 -24.35 10.30 -2.51
N LEU A 107 -24.52 9.00 -2.68
CA LEU A 107 -24.75 8.36 -3.97
C LEU A 107 -26.03 7.53 -3.92
N ASN A 108 -27.01 7.85 -4.75
CA ASN A 108 -28.19 7.00 -4.90
C ASN A 108 -27.82 5.81 -5.77
N THR A 109 -28.00 4.62 -5.20
CA THR A 109 -27.62 3.38 -5.86
C THR A 109 -28.78 2.82 -6.69
N ILE A 110 -28.44 2.12 -7.76
CA ILE A 110 -29.38 1.25 -8.49
C ILE A 110 -29.20 -0.18 -7.99
N SER A 111 -30.24 -1.01 -8.11
CA SER A 111 -30.18 -2.40 -7.64
C SER A 111 -29.05 -3.18 -8.33
N GLY A 112 -28.31 -3.99 -7.56
CA GLY A 112 -27.28 -4.89 -8.09
C GLY A 112 -25.89 -4.28 -8.29
N ILE A 113 -25.63 -3.08 -7.75
CA ILE A 113 -24.27 -2.53 -7.67
C ILE A 113 -23.52 -3.06 -6.44
N THR A 114 -22.21 -3.19 -6.57
CA THR A 114 -21.29 -3.66 -5.52
C THR A 114 -20.08 -2.74 -5.47
N LEU A 115 -19.66 -2.37 -4.26
CA LEU A 115 -18.43 -1.61 -4.07
C LEU A 115 -17.27 -2.59 -4.18
N GLU A 116 -16.35 -2.33 -5.11
CA GLU A 116 -15.18 -3.17 -5.32
C GLU A 116 -13.97 -2.57 -4.61
N GLN A 117 -13.78 -1.26 -4.77
CA GLN A 117 -12.67 -0.52 -4.17
C GLN A 117 -13.10 0.92 -3.89
N SER A 118 -12.47 1.54 -2.90
CA SER A 118 -12.53 2.98 -2.66
C SER A 118 -11.18 3.43 -2.12
N TRP A 119 -10.76 4.65 -2.45
CA TRP A 119 -9.52 5.22 -1.92
C TRP A 119 -9.73 6.64 -1.43
N ASN A 120 -8.96 6.98 -0.39
CA ASN A 120 -9.02 8.28 0.29
C ASN A 120 -10.41 8.66 0.84
N CYS A 121 -11.30 7.68 1.02
CA CYS A 121 -12.62 7.81 1.63
C CYS A 121 -13.06 6.47 2.25
N THR A 122 -14.08 6.53 3.11
CA THR A 122 -14.87 5.37 3.57
C THR A 122 -16.24 5.42 2.92
N VAL A 123 -16.78 4.27 2.52
CA VAL A 123 -18.11 4.17 1.91
C VAL A 123 -19.00 3.27 2.75
N ASP A 124 -20.09 3.82 3.27
CA ASP A 124 -21.16 3.04 3.89
C ASP A 124 -22.14 2.57 2.80
N THR A 125 -22.25 1.25 2.66
CA THR A 125 -23.09 0.59 1.66
C THR A 125 -24.35 -0.06 2.26
N SER A 126 -24.66 0.21 3.52
CA SER A 126 -25.77 -0.44 4.24
C SER A 126 -27.17 0.02 3.78
N ASP A 127 -27.26 1.25 3.26
CA ASP A 127 -28.48 1.87 2.78
C ASP A 127 -28.56 1.93 1.25
N SER A 128 -29.76 2.18 0.70
CA SER A 128 -29.95 2.42 -0.74
C SER A 128 -29.28 3.72 -1.25
N GLU A 129 -28.83 4.57 -0.32
CA GLU A 129 -28.04 5.77 -0.57
C GLU A 129 -26.69 5.60 0.11
N TRP A 130 -25.64 5.31 -0.68
CA TRP A 130 -24.31 5.11 -0.13
C TRP A 130 -23.73 6.43 0.36
N ARG A 131 -23.04 6.36 1.50
CA ARG A 131 -22.43 7.51 2.16
C ARG A 131 -20.91 7.44 2.04
N VAL A 132 -20.33 8.33 1.24
CA VAL A 132 -18.89 8.49 1.07
C VAL A 132 -18.40 9.59 1.99
N VAL A 133 -17.54 9.23 2.94
CA VAL A 133 -16.99 10.12 3.97
C VAL A 133 -15.47 10.26 3.74
N PRO A 134 -14.90 11.47 3.75
CA PRO A 134 -13.46 11.64 3.66
C PRO A 134 -12.73 10.96 4.81
N VAL A 135 -11.53 10.46 4.53
CA VAL A 135 -10.52 10.23 5.57
C VAL A 135 -9.97 11.57 6.07
N ASP A 136 -9.37 11.61 7.26
CA ASP A 136 -9.06 12.85 7.99
C ASP A 136 -8.26 13.89 7.18
N TYR A 137 -7.26 13.46 6.38
CA TYR A 137 -6.46 14.39 5.58
C TYR A 137 -7.20 15.01 4.39
N ASN A 138 -8.32 14.41 3.96
CA ASN A 138 -9.21 14.94 2.93
C ASN A 138 -10.44 15.65 3.51
N LYS A 139 -10.62 15.59 4.83
CA LYS A 139 -11.76 16.17 5.54
C LYS A 139 -11.79 17.69 5.41
N ILE A 140 -10.62 18.32 5.52
CA ILE A 140 -10.45 19.76 5.40
C ILE A 140 -10.06 20.11 3.96
N ILE A 141 -10.84 20.97 3.32
CA ILE A 141 -10.49 21.56 2.02
C ILE A 141 -10.25 23.04 2.26
N GLU A 142 -8.99 23.45 2.18
CA GLU A 142 -8.58 24.83 2.42
C GLU A 142 -9.27 25.82 1.47
N SER A 143 -9.28 27.09 1.84
CA SER A 143 -9.76 28.16 0.97
C SER A 143 -8.94 28.20 -0.32
N GLN A 144 -9.61 28.34 -1.47
CA GLN A 144 -8.98 28.33 -2.79
C GLN A 144 -8.22 27.04 -3.12
N ALA A 145 -8.61 25.91 -2.51
CA ALA A 145 -8.00 24.61 -2.74
C ALA A 145 -9.01 23.62 -3.34
N GLN A 146 -8.49 22.52 -3.86
CA GLN A 146 -9.26 21.44 -4.45
C GLN A 146 -8.88 20.10 -3.80
N MET A 147 -9.87 19.27 -3.54
CA MET A 147 -9.71 17.84 -3.29
C MET A 147 -10.03 17.11 -4.59
N ASN A 148 -9.11 16.27 -5.08
CA ASN A 148 -9.25 15.57 -6.36
C ASN A 148 -8.68 14.14 -6.34
N ASN A 149 -8.46 13.59 -5.14
CA ASN A 149 -7.83 12.29 -4.95
C ASN A 149 -8.79 11.27 -4.34
N VAL A 150 -10.10 11.54 -4.25
CA VAL A 150 -11.10 10.56 -3.79
C VAL A 150 -11.71 9.83 -4.97
N GLY A 151 -11.86 8.52 -4.88
CA GLY A 151 -12.58 7.76 -5.89
C GLY A 151 -12.97 6.36 -5.45
N LEU A 152 -13.72 5.70 -6.33
CA LEU A 152 -14.34 4.40 -6.08
C LEU A 152 -14.48 3.60 -7.37
N ILE A 153 -14.34 2.28 -7.26
CA ILE A 153 -14.69 1.32 -8.29
C ILE A 153 -15.94 0.60 -7.83
N ILE A 154 -16.95 0.61 -8.68
CA ILE A 154 -18.15 -0.19 -8.51
C ILE A 154 -18.27 -1.22 -9.62
N SER A 155 -18.88 -2.36 -9.31
CA SER A 155 -19.34 -3.31 -10.30
C SER A 155 -20.86 -3.36 -10.34
N SER A 156 -21.44 -3.58 -11.51
CA SER A 156 -22.88 -3.63 -11.74
C SER A 156 -23.23 -4.65 -12.82
N ALA A 157 -24.49 -5.10 -12.81
CA ALA A 157 -25.01 -5.96 -13.87
C ALA A 157 -25.35 -5.17 -15.17
N SER A 158 -25.54 -3.85 -15.08
CA SER A 158 -25.86 -2.97 -16.20
C SER A 158 -24.81 -1.87 -16.36
N LYS A 159 -24.70 -1.31 -17.57
CA LYS A 159 -23.81 -0.16 -17.88
C LYS A 159 -24.43 1.19 -17.48
N GLU A 160 -25.50 1.19 -16.70
CA GLU A 160 -26.15 2.44 -16.30
C GLU A 160 -25.27 3.20 -15.32
N GLY A 161 -24.87 4.41 -15.73
CA GLY A 161 -24.06 5.28 -14.89
C GLY A 161 -24.85 5.88 -13.74
N LEU A 162 -24.13 6.23 -12.69
CA LEU A 162 -24.68 6.91 -11.53
C LEU A 162 -24.99 8.38 -11.86
N THR A 163 -26.25 8.78 -11.75
CA THR A 163 -26.72 10.13 -12.15
C THR A 163 -27.28 10.98 -11.02
N LYS A 164 -27.56 10.35 -9.87
CA LYS A 164 -28.12 11.02 -8.68
C LYS A 164 -27.11 10.95 -7.54
N TYR A 165 -26.59 12.12 -7.17
CA TYR A 165 -25.63 12.28 -6.09
C TYR A 165 -25.73 13.67 -5.47
N THR A 166 -25.24 13.81 -4.24
CA THR A 166 -25.34 15.05 -3.47
C THR A 166 -24.12 15.21 -2.56
N LEU A 167 -23.55 16.41 -2.49
CA LEU A 167 -22.50 16.76 -1.55
C LEU A 167 -23.05 17.58 -0.39
N TYR A 168 -22.83 17.12 0.82
CA TYR A 168 -23.05 17.85 2.06
C TYR A 168 -21.71 18.38 2.52
N PHE A 169 -21.58 19.66 2.84
CA PHE A 169 -20.33 20.22 3.36
C PHE A 169 -20.58 21.33 4.36
N MET A 170 -19.63 21.51 5.26
CA MET A 170 -19.68 22.49 6.35
C MET A 170 -18.44 23.37 6.32
N PHE A 171 -18.63 24.69 6.25
CA PHE A 171 -17.52 25.62 6.45
C PHE A 171 -17.11 25.69 7.91
N ASP A 172 -15.87 26.07 8.17
CA ASP A 172 -15.35 26.37 9.52
C ASP A 172 -16.14 27.47 10.27
N THR A 173 -16.87 28.31 9.53
CA THR A 173 -17.86 29.27 10.07
C THR A 173 -19.11 28.62 10.64
N GLY A 174 -19.28 27.30 10.52
CA GLY A 174 -20.44 26.51 10.95
C GLY A 174 -21.60 26.52 9.97
N LYS A 175 -21.45 27.09 8.76
CA LYS A 175 -22.48 27.09 7.73
C LYS A 175 -22.46 25.77 6.95
N GLU A 176 -23.57 25.04 7.03
CA GLU A 176 -23.78 23.80 6.27
C GLU A 176 -24.54 24.05 4.96
N ILE A 177 -24.07 23.43 3.88
CA ILE A 177 -24.65 23.52 2.54
C ILE A 177 -24.79 22.13 1.93
N VAL A 178 -25.85 21.96 1.15
CA VAL A 178 -26.12 20.77 0.34
C VAL A 178 -26.04 21.16 -1.13
N LEU A 179 -25.18 20.52 -1.91
CA LEU A 179 -24.99 20.73 -3.34
C LEU A 179 -25.48 19.50 -4.11
N ALA A 180 -26.54 19.66 -4.91
CA ALA A 180 -27.11 18.60 -5.73
C ALA A 180 -26.30 18.37 -7.02
N SER A 181 -26.53 17.22 -7.68
CA SER A 181 -25.85 16.87 -8.94
C SER A 181 -26.12 17.83 -10.11
N ASP A 182 -27.17 18.66 -10.05
CA ASP A 182 -27.46 19.72 -11.02
C ASP A 182 -26.72 21.05 -10.73
N GLY A 183 -25.87 21.06 -9.69
CA GLY A 183 -25.08 22.23 -9.29
C GLY A 183 -25.83 23.24 -8.43
N LYS A 184 -27.09 22.99 -8.06
CA LYS A 184 -27.84 23.88 -7.16
C LYS A 184 -27.50 23.60 -5.70
N ALA A 185 -27.36 24.68 -4.93
CA ALA A 185 -27.01 24.63 -3.51
C ALA A 185 -28.15 25.10 -2.60
N TYR A 186 -28.27 24.47 -1.43
CA TYR A 186 -29.33 24.69 -0.44
C TYR A 186 -28.75 24.71 0.99
N LYS A 187 -29.45 25.28 1.96
CA LYS A 187 -29.07 25.16 3.39
C LYS A 187 -29.42 23.76 3.91
N ALA A 188 -28.55 23.17 4.74
CA ALA A 188 -28.85 21.91 5.40
C ALA A 188 -29.99 22.07 6.44
N GLY A 189 -30.87 21.05 6.56
CA GLY A 189 -31.95 21.02 7.56
C GLY A 189 -33.36 21.38 7.05
N GLU A 190 -33.54 21.78 5.80
CA GLU A 190 -34.87 21.86 5.15
C GLU A 190 -35.18 20.49 4.51
N LYS A 191 -36.34 19.87 4.85
CA LYS A 191 -36.71 18.51 4.42
C LYS A 191 -36.60 18.32 2.90
N ILE A 192 -35.84 17.30 2.47
CA ILE A 192 -35.84 16.78 1.11
C ILE A 192 -37.14 15.98 0.94
N ALA A 193 -38.09 16.49 0.15
CA ALA A 193 -39.24 15.70 -0.27
C ALA A 193 -38.82 14.82 -1.46
N ASP A 194 -38.76 13.51 -1.23
CA ASP A 194 -38.57 12.52 -2.28
C ASP A 194 -39.85 12.46 -3.13
N SER A 195 -39.72 12.72 -4.43
CA SER A 195 -40.82 12.70 -5.38
C SER A 195 -40.84 11.36 -6.13
N SER A 196 -41.36 10.31 -5.48
CA SER A 196 -42.07 9.20 -6.13
C SER A 196 -42.54 8.17 -5.10
N GLU A 197 -43.63 8.48 -4.40
CA GLU A 197 -44.53 7.43 -3.91
C GLU A 197 -45.45 7.03 -5.07
N GLU A 198 -45.37 5.76 -5.49
CA GLU A 198 -46.51 5.09 -6.11
C GLU A 198 -46.84 3.82 -5.30
N SER A 199 -47.67 4.05 -4.28
CA SER A 199 -48.78 3.21 -3.81
C SER A 199 -48.76 1.70 -4.08
N THR A 200 -48.74 0.90 -3.02
CA THR A 200 -49.68 -0.24 -2.86
C THR A 200 -50.06 -0.47 -1.39
N VAL A 201 -51.18 0.14 -1.01
CA VAL A 201 -52.28 -0.32 -0.14
C VAL A 201 -52.02 -1.47 0.87
N SER A 202 -51.97 -1.09 2.14
CA SER A 202 -52.32 -1.79 3.41
C SER A 202 -53.71 -2.50 3.36
N GLN A 203 -54.11 -3.53 4.12
CA GLN A 203 -53.89 -4.07 5.48
C GLN A 203 -54.82 -5.33 5.62
N PRO A 204 -55.09 -6.00 6.79
CA PRO A 204 -54.51 -5.93 8.14
C PRO A 204 -54.20 -7.30 8.81
N GLU A 205 -53.58 -7.19 9.99
CA GLU A 205 -53.38 -8.21 11.02
C GLU A 205 -54.70 -8.78 11.57
N ASP A 206 -54.65 -10.02 12.09
CA ASP A 206 -55.52 -10.43 13.19
C ASP A 206 -54.77 -11.36 14.17
N THR A 207 -54.63 -10.86 15.39
CA THR A 207 -54.17 -11.52 16.62
C THR A 207 -55.06 -12.71 17.02
N LYS A 208 -54.47 -13.84 17.46
CA LYS A 208 -54.95 -14.61 18.64
C LYS A 208 -54.01 -15.75 19.10
N GLN A 209 -53.47 -15.52 20.30
CA GLN A 209 -53.15 -16.40 21.44
C GLN A 209 -53.59 -17.89 21.41
N SER A 210 -52.68 -18.81 21.77
CA SER A 210 -52.90 -19.86 22.80
C SER A 210 -51.62 -20.66 23.12
N ASP A 211 -51.17 -20.42 24.35
CA ASP A 211 -50.61 -21.29 25.39
C ASP A 211 -50.30 -22.80 25.18
N GLU A 212 -49.17 -23.15 25.81
CA GLU A 212 -48.93 -24.28 26.74
C GLU A 212 -48.06 -25.51 26.34
N ASN A 213 -46.95 -25.58 27.10
CA ASN A 213 -46.43 -26.72 27.87
C ASN A 213 -45.48 -27.78 27.24
N THR A 214 -44.21 -27.62 27.65
CA THR A 214 -43.31 -28.62 28.32
C THR A 214 -43.28 -30.07 27.84
N ALA A 215 -42.09 -30.53 27.43
CA ALA A 215 -41.33 -31.61 28.10
C ALA A 215 -40.05 -32.00 27.32
N GLN A 216 -38.89 -31.94 27.97
CA GLN A 216 -37.80 -32.94 27.82
C GLN A 216 -38.13 -34.12 28.75
N PRO A 217 -37.59 -35.37 28.63
CA PRO A 217 -36.17 -35.67 28.32
C PRO A 217 -35.84 -37.01 27.59
N GLY A 218 -34.54 -37.20 27.28
CA GLY A 218 -33.87 -38.49 27.05
C GLY A 218 -33.90 -39.00 25.60
N GLY A 219 -32.85 -39.55 25.01
CA GLY A 219 -31.52 -39.97 25.46
C GLY A 219 -31.02 -41.07 24.52
N SER A 220 -29.69 -41.17 24.36
CA SER A 220 -28.90 -42.25 23.73
C SER A 220 -29.06 -42.49 22.22
N ASP A 221 -28.10 -43.02 21.47
CA ASP A 221 -26.64 -43.21 21.51
C ASP A 221 -26.30 -43.98 20.22
N SER A 222 -25.15 -43.74 19.61
CA SER A 222 -24.45 -44.46 18.51
C SER A 222 -23.87 -43.41 17.54
N GLY A 223 -22.57 -43.09 17.52
CA GLY A 223 -21.42 -43.97 17.63
C GLY A 223 -20.99 -44.37 16.22
N ASN A 224 -20.04 -43.63 15.63
CA ASN A 224 -19.01 -44.28 14.81
C ASN A 224 -17.72 -43.44 14.77
N ASP A 225 -16.70 -44.10 15.29
CA ASP A 225 -15.29 -43.75 15.32
C ASP A 225 -14.64 -44.28 14.03
N SER A 226 -13.74 -43.49 13.46
CA SER A 226 -12.66 -44.01 12.63
C SER A 226 -11.51 -43.02 12.65
N GLY A 227 -10.64 -43.17 13.65
CA GLY A 227 -9.36 -42.48 13.72
C GLY A 227 -8.39 -42.84 12.59
N ASN A 228 -7.40 -41.97 12.41
CA ASN A 228 -6.08 -42.41 12.04
C ASN A 228 -5.03 -41.52 12.72
N ASN A 229 -4.05 -42.18 13.33
CA ASN A 229 -2.98 -41.64 14.15
C ASN A 229 -1.71 -41.53 13.29
N SER A 230 -1.00 -40.40 13.33
CA SER A 230 0.44 -40.40 13.11
C SER A 230 1.09 -39.19 13.77
N ASP A 231 1.84 -39.53 14.81
CA ASP A 231 2.73 -38.75 15.65
C ASP A 231 3.95 -38.18 14.90
N THR A 232 4.59 -37.22 15.55
CA THR A 232 5.97 -36.72 15.44
C THR A 232 6.33 -35.65 14.40
N GLY A 233 6.58 -34.45 14.95
CA GLY A 233 7.42 -33.39 14.40
C GLY A 233 7.77 -32.40 15.51
N SER A 234 8.46 -32.87 16.55
CA SER A 234 8.99 -32.00 17.62
C SER A 234 9.88 -30.89 17.02
N ASN A 235 9.58 -29.63 17.31
CA ASN A 235 10.39 -28.42 17.03
C ASN A 235 11.73 -28.40 17.81
N ALA A 236 12.44 -29.52 17.84
CA ALA A 236 13.77 -29.62 18.39
C ALA A 236 14.77 -29.16 17.31
N GLY A 237 14.97 -27.84 17.21
CA GLY A 237 16.00 -27.29 16.31
C GLY A 237 15.95 -25.78 16.07
N ILE A 238 14.88 -25.07 16.46
CA ILE A 238 14.85 -23.61 16.29
C ILE A 238 15.77 -23.00 17.35
N VAL A 239 16.93 -22.56 16.90
CA VAL A 239 17.91 -21.83 17.71
C VAL A 239 17.24 -20.55 18.23
N THR A 240 17.04 -20.49 19.55
CA THR A 240 16.41 -19.35 20.25
C THR A 240 17.37 -18.18 20.46
N THR A 241 18.66 -18.35 20.20
CA THR A 241 19.63 -17.25 20.19
C THR A 241 19.51 -16.50 18.87
N VAL A 242 19.40 -15.16 18.92
CA VAL A 242 19.45 -14.33 17.71
C VAL A 242 20.77 -14.64 17.00
N PRO A 243 20.74 -15.14 15.75
CA PRO A 243 21.96 -15.48 15.04
C PRO A 243 22.78 -14.20 14.85
N THR A 244 23.99 -14.19 15.39
CA THR A 244 24.98 -13.15 15.10
C THR A 244 25.95 -13.74 14.10
N GLY A 245 25.92 -13.27 12.86
CA GLY A 245 26.81 -13.77 11.82
C GLY A 245 26.22 -13.61 10.43
N ARG A 246 27.02 -14.01 9.44
CA ARG A 246 26.68 -13.84 8.02
C ARG A 246 25.51 -14.71 7.62
N LEU A 247 24.60 -14.12 6.85
CA LEU A 247 23.50 -14.85 6.21
C LEU A 247 23.92 -15.40 4.85
N GLN A 248 23.42 -16.59 4.54
CA GLN A 248 23.65 -17.27 3.28
C GLN A 248 22.35 -17.81 2.70
N VAL A 249 22.24 -17.80 1.39
CA VAL A 249 21.19 -18.50 0.66
C VAL A 249 21.69 -19.91 0.30
N SER A 250 20.95 -20.92 0.76
CA SER A 250 21.22 -22.33 0.48
C SER A 250 19.97 -23.00 -0.09
N GLY A 251 19.97 -23.20 -1.41
CA GLY A 251 18.77 -23.61 -2.13
C GLY A 251 17.67 -22.56 -1.96
N THR A 252 16.54 -22.96 -1.37
CA THR A 252 15.42 -22.04 -1.08
C THR A 252 15.43 -21.48 0.34
N LYS A 253 16.47 -21.79 1.13
CA LYS A 253 16.53 -21.48 2.56
C LYS A 253 17.54 -20.38 2.85
N LEU A 254 17.22 -19.57 3.84
CA LEU A 254 18.16 -18.69 4.50
C LEU A 254 18.88 -19.46 5.61
N THR A 255 20.20 -19.35 5.69
CA THR A 255 21.02 -20.01 6.71
C THR A 255 22.00 -19.05 7.38
N ASP A 256 22.51 -19.41 8.55
CA ASP A 256 23.71 -18.77 9.11
C ASP A 256 24.98 -19.24 8.38
N GLU A 257 26.11 -18.69 8.79
CA GLU A 257 27.47 -19.07 8.37
C GLU A 257 27.82 -20.54 8.66
N SER A 258 27.10 -21.20 9.58
CA SER A 258 27.28 -22.62 9.91
C SER A 258 26.37 -23.54 9.09
N GLY A 259 25.49 -22.98 8.24
CA GLY A 259 24.54 -23.72 7.41
C GLY A 259 23.25 -24.12 8.13
N ASN A 260 22.98 -23.60 9.34
CA ASN A 260 21.72 -23.84 10.02
C ASN A 260 20.62 -22.96 9.41
N ILE A 261 19.44 -23.53 9.17
CA ILE A 261 18.28 -22.78 8.64
C ILE A 261 17.85 -21.73 9.67
N ILE A 262 17.66 -20.50 9.19
CA ILE A 262 17.16 -19.38 9.98
C ILE A 262 15.88 -18.85 9.35
N GLN A 263 14.94 -18.48 10.22
CA GLN A 263 13.79 -17.66 9.86
C GLN A 263 13.92 -16.30 10.56
N LEU A 264 14.02 -15.23 9.77
CA LEU A 264 13.97 -13.88 10.31
C LEU A 264 12.51 -13.46 10.51
N ARG A 265 12.19 -12.97 11.70
CA ARG A 265 10.86 -12.48 12.08
C ARG A 265 11.04 -11.10 12.67
N GLY A 266 10.40 -10.10 12.08
CA GLY A 266 10.68 -8.74 12.48
C GLY A 266 9.64 -7.74 12.07
N VAL A 267 10.03 -6.47 12.14
CA VAL A 267 9.15 -5.33 11.98
C VAL A 267 9.80 -4.31 11.04
N SER A 268 9.01 -3.80 10.10
CA SER A 268 9.39 -2.66 9.26
C SER A 268 8.97 -1.37 9.93
N THR A 269 9.83 -0.36 9.85
CA THR A 269 9.39 1.02 10.04
C THR A 269 8.32 1.34 8.99
N HIS A 270 7.46 2.32 9.27
CA HIS A 270 6.83 3.06 8.17
C HIS A 270 7.92 3.92 7.48
N GLY A 271 7.58 4.67 6.43
CA GLY A 271 8.50 5.63 5.81
C GLY A 271 9.18 6.55 6.83
N ILE A 272 10.51 6.49 6.88
CA ILE A 272 11.34 7.17 7.89
C ILE A 272 11.34 8.70 7.77
N SER A 273 10.88 9.24 6.63
CA SER A 273 10.65 10.68 6.47
C SER A 273 9.44 11.18 7.27
N TRP A 274 8.48 10.31 7.57
CA TRP A 274 7.23 10.67 8.27
C TRP A 274 7.21 10.18 9.72
N PHE A 275 7.81 9.02 10.00
CA PHE A 275 7.83 8.40 11.32
C PHE A 275 9.26 8.14 11.84
N PRO A 276 10.18 9.13 11.79
CA PRO A 276 11.59 8.93 12.13
C PRO A 276 11.80 8.51 13.59
N ASP A 277 10.93 8.96 14.50
CA ASP A 277 11.11 8.77 15.94
C ASP A 277 11.06 7.30 16.39
N TYR A 278 10.49 6.40 15.57
CA TYR A 278 10.47 4.96 15.85
C TYR A 278 11.81 4.28 15.52
N VAL A 279 12.73 4.97 14.84
CA VAL A 279 14.12 4.52 14.67
C VAL A 279 14.95 5.01 15.85
N ASN A 280 14.83 4.29 16.97
CA ASN A 280 15.59 4.56 18.18
C ASN A 280 16.00 3.24 18.86
N TYR A 281 17.02 3.32 19.72
CA TYR A 281 17.58 2.14 20.38
C TYR A 281 16.53 1.40 21.23
N ASP A 282 15.78 2.13 22.06
CA ASP A 282 14.82 1.52 22.99
C ASP A 282 13.66 0.84 22.25
N ALA A 283 13.25 1.37 21.09
CA ALA A 283 12.26 0.74 20.22
C ALA A 283 12.73 -0.62 19.75
N PHE A 284 13.95 -0.67 19.21
CA PHE A 284 14.52 -1.91 18.67
C PHE A 284 14.80 -2.90 19.80
N ALA A 285 15.24 -2.43 20.97
CA ALA A 285 15.39 -3.26 22.16
C ALA A 285 14.03 -3.86 22.60
N THR A 286 12.96 -3.07 22.60
CA THR A 286 11.60 -3.54 22.89
C THR A 286 11.16 -4.62 21.90
N LEU A 287 11.39 -4.43 20.60
CA LEU A 287 11.08 -5.44 19.59
C LEU A 287 11.88 -6.73 19.79
N ARG A 288 13.18 -6.62 20.12
CA ARG A 288 14.02 -7.80 20.41
C ARG A 288 13.54 -8.53 21.65
N ASP A 289 13.42 -7.81 22.77
CA ASP A 289 13.27 -8.40 24.10
C ASP A 289 11.83 -8.84 24.36
N ASP A 290 10.84 -8.04 23.95
CA ASP A 290 9.43 -8.31 24.26
C ASP A 290 8.69 -9.03 23.13
N TRP A 291 9.11 -8.86 21.87
CA TRP A 291 8.47 -9.52 20.72
C TRP A 291 9.27 -10.71 20.21
N GLY A 292 10.56 -10.81 20.57
CA GLY A 292 11.46 -11.83 20.04
C GLY A 292 11.89 -11.56 18.59
N ALA A 293 11.78 -10.32 18.11
CA ALA A 293 12.24 -9.96 16.77
C ALA A 293 13.76 -10.14 16.64
N ASN A 294 14.22 -10.61 15.50
CA ASN A 294 15.66 -10.75 15.18
C ASN A 294 16.10 -9.88 13.99
N VAL A 295 15.17 -9.13 13.39
CA VAL A 295 15.43 -8.22 12.28
C VAL A 295 14.54 -6.99 12.37
N VAL A 296 15.05 -5.86 11.91
CA VAL A 296 14.28 -4.63 11.65
C VAL A 296 14.48 -4.20 10.21
N ARG A 297 13.45 -3.62 9.59
CA ARG A 297 13.53 -3.07 8.23
C ARG A 297 13.32 -1.56 8.25
N ILE A 298 14.20 -0.82 7.57
CA ILE A 298 14.20 0.64 7.52
C ILE A 298 13.73 1.08 6.13
N ALA A 299 12.45 1.45 6.03
CA ALA A 299 11.79 1.83 4.78
C ALA A 299 12.12 3.27 4.36
N MET A 300 13.02 3.43 3.38
CA MET A 300 13.42 4.72 2.85
C MET A 300 12.76 4.97 1.49
N TYR A 301 11.68 5.75 1.48
CA TYR A 301 10.97 6.12 0.26
C TYR A 301 11.79 7.04 -0.65
N PRO A 302 11.94 6.73 -1.95
CA PRO A 302 12.60 7.62 -2.90
C PRO A 302 11.69 8.74 -3.41
N GLU A 303 10.51 8.41 -3.98
CA GLU A 303 9.66 9.38 -4.71
C GLU A 303 8.55 10.04 -3.89
N GLU A 304 8.12 9.41 -2.79
CA GLU A 304 7.01 9.94 -1.99
C GLU A 304 7.35 11.29 -1.35
N TYR A 305 6.33 12.04 -0.91
CA TYR A 305 6.55 13.36 -0.30
C TYR A 305 7.55 13.31 0.87
N ASN A 306 8.57 14.18 0.85
CA ASN A 306 9.73 14.17 1.74
C ASN A 306 10.64 12.93 1.61
N GLY A 307 10.49 12.16 0.54
CA GLY A 307 11.34 11.04 0.18
C GLY A 307 12.72 11.48 -0.28
N TYR A 308 13.64 10.52 -0.39
CA TYR A 308 15.05 10.75 -0.67
C TYR A 308 15.28 11.53 -1.97
N LEU A 309 14.45 11.33 -2.99
CA LEU A 309 14.51 12.02 -4.29
C LEU A 309 13.44 13.10 -4.46
N SER A 310 12.58 13.32 -3.45
CA SER A 310 11.36 14.12 -3.55
C SER A 310 11.17 15.04 -2.34
N GLY A 311 12.08 16.01 -2.19
CA GLY A 311 12.01 17.08 -1.18
C GLY A 311 12.54 16.72 0.21
N GLY A 312 12.87 15.46 0.48
CA GLY A 312 13.47 15.03 1.74
C GLY A 312 14.91 15.51 1.93
N ASP A 313 15.29 15.75 3.19
CA ASP A 313 16.70 15.98 3.54
C ASP A 313 17.48 14.67 3.47
N LYS A 314 18.19 14.46 2.37
CA LYS A 314 19.02 13.28 2.12
C LYS A 314 20.02 13.00 3.24
N ALA A 315 20.61 14.03 3.85
CA ALA A 315 21.58 13.84 4.92
C ALA A 315 20.90 13.35 6.21
N ALA A 316 19.75 13.93 6.56
CA ALA A 316 18.96 13.49 7.71
C ALA A 316 18.43 12.06 7.52
N LEU A 317 17.91 11.71 6.34
CA LEU A 317 17.43 10.36 6.04
C LEU A 317 18.55 9.31 6.16
N LYS A 318 19.74 9.62 5.62
CA LYS A 318 20.92 8.74 5.77
C LYS A 318 21.39 8.65 7.23
N GLN A 319 21.26 9.71 8.01
CA GLN A 319 21.58 9.67 9.45
C GLN A 319 20.59 8.78 10.22
N ILE A 320 19.31 8.77 9.85
CA ILE A 320 18.33 7.86 10.45
C ILE A 320 18.68 6.40 10.15
N ILE A 321 19.05 6.08 8.90
CA ILE A 321 19.53 4.75 8.51
C ILE A 321 20.78 4.38 9.32
N ASP A 322 21.75 5.28 9.43
CA ASP A 322 22.98 5.06 10.22
C ASP A 322 22.69 4.75 11.68
N ASN A 323 21.81 5.53 12.30
CA ASN A 323 21.37 5.28 13.66
C ASN A 323 20.72 3.89 13.78
N GLY A 324 19.78 3.56 12.89
CA GLY A 324 19.10 2.26 12.89
C GLY A 324 20.05 1.07 12.70
N VAL A 325 21.02 1.18 11.78
CA VAL A 325 22.05 0.14 11.59
C VAL A 325 22.91 -0.03 12.84
N ASN A 326 23.33 1.07 13.47
CA ASN A 326 24.12 1.02 14.70
C ASN A 326 23.33 0.40 15.86
N TYR A 327 22.06 0.78 16.04
CA TYR A 327 21.20 0.21 17.08
C TYR A 327 20.96 -1.29 16.87
N ALA A 328 20.63 -1.71 15.66
CA ALA A 328 20.45 -3.12 15.33
C ALA A 328 21.75 -3.92 15.59
N THR A 329 22.90 -3.37 15.17
CA THR A 329 24.21 -3.99 15.40
C THR A 329 24.51 -4.16 16.89
N GLU A 330 24.31 -3.11 17.69
CA GLU A 330 24.54 -3.17 19.15
C GLU A 330 23.60 -4.15 19.85
N LEU A 331 22.36 -4.25 19.38
CA LEU A 331 21.36 -5.16 19.92
C LEU A 331 21.52 -6.61 19.44
N GLY A 332 22.43 -6.86 18.48
CA GLY A 332 22.65 -8.17 17.86
C GLY A 332 21.53 -8.58 16.91
N MET A 333 20.87 -7.64 16.24
CA MET A 333 19.79 -7.85 15.27
C MET A 333 20.29 -7.64 13.83
N TYR A 334 19.63 -8.31 12.89
CA TYR A 334 19.73 -7.97 11.47
C TYR A 334 19.01 -6.66 11.16
N VAL A 335 19.44 -5.97 10.11
CA VAL A 335 18.81 -4.74 9.63
C VAL A 335 18.71 -4.75 8.11
N ILE A 336 17.50 -4.52 7.59
CA ILE A 336 17.24 -4.35 6.16
C ILE A 336 17.25 -2.86 5.85
N ILE A 337 18.16 -2.44 4.95
CA ILE A 337 18.15 -1.11 4.35
C ILE A 337 17.34 -1.21 3.05
N ASP A 338 16.17 -0.61 3.06
CA ASP A 338 15.19 -0.74 1.98
C ASP A 338 15.09 0.53 1.15
N TRP A 339 15.43 0.41 -0.14
CA TRP A 339 15.13 1.40 -1.16
C TRP A 339 13.67 1.21 -1.61
N HIS A 340 12.79 1.95 -0.93
CA HIS A 340 11.37 1.67 -0.88
C HIS A 340 10.62 2.18 -2.13
N VAL A 341 10.89 1.56 -3.27
CA VAL A 341 10.15 1.73 -4.54
C VAL A 341 8.68 1.42 -4.30
N LEU A 342 7.78 2.32 -4.71
CA LEU A 342 6.34 2.12 -4.61
C LEU A 342 5.64 2.73 -5.83
N ASN A 343 4.80 1.97 -6.52
CA ASN A 343 4.00 2.42 -7.67
C ASN A 343 4.81 2.84 -8.92
N TYR A 344 6.03 2.34 -9.11
CA TYR A 344 6.80 2.59 -10.33
C TYR A 344 7.84 1.52 -10.65
N ALA A 345 8.37 1.57 -11.88
CA ALA A 345 9.45 0.71 -12.35
C ALA A 345 10.82 1.16 -11.77
N PRO A 346 11.58 0.29 -11.09
CA PRO A 346 12.81 0.68 -10.40
C PRO A 346 13.88 1.26 -11.33
N SER A 347 13.86 0.89 -12.62
CA SER A 347 14.80 1.40 -13.62
C SER A 347 14.82 2.92 -13.75
N ARG A 348 13.71 3.61 -13.40
CA ARG A 348 13.58 5.07 -13.40
C ARG A 348 14.69 5.79 -12.63
N HIS A 349 15.22 5.16 -11.58
CA HIS A 349 16.23 5.72 -10.67
C HIS A 349 17.43 4.81 -10.48
N THR A 350 17.84 4.11 -11.55
CA THR A 350 18.95 3.14 -11.47
C THR A 350 20.24 3.77 -10.94
N GLN A 351 20.60 4.95 -11.46
CA GLN A 351 21.84 5.61 -11.06
C GLN A 351 21.77 6.11 -9.62
N GLU A 352 20.66 6.70 -9.20
CA GLU A 352 20.44 7.19 -7.84
C GLU A 352 20.45 6.04 -6.82
N ALA A 353 19.87 4.90 -7.17
CA ALA A 353 19.95 3.69 -6.36
C ALA A 353 21.39 3.16 -6.28
N CYS A 354 22.15 3.15 -7.39
CA CYS A 354 23.57 2.78 -7.38
C CYS A 354 24.39 3.71 -6.49
N ASP A 355 24.21 5.03 -6.59
CA ASP A 355 24.93 6.01 -5.78
C ASP A 355 24.62 5.82 -4.29
N PHE A 356 23.34 5.60 -3.95
CA PHE A 356 22.91 5.33 -2.58
C PHE A 356 23.50 4.02 -2.03
N PHE A 357 23.36 2.92 -2.76
CA PHE A 357 23.85 1.62 -2.31
C PHE A 357 25.37 1.52 -2.33
N ALA A 358 26.07 2.23 -3.21
CA ALA A 358 27.53 2.36 -3.12
C ALA A 358 27.96 3.01 -1.79
N GLU A 359 27.25 4.06 -1.34
CA GLU A 359 27.52 4.71 -0.06
C GLU A 359 27.21 3.77 1.12
N MET A 360 26.04 3.10 1.11
CA MET A 360 25.64 2.19 2.18
C MET A 360 26.55 0.95 2.25
N ALA A 361 26.86 0.32 1.12
CA ALA A 361 27.73 -0.87 1.05
C ALA A 361 29.19 -0.53 1.41
N SER A 362 29.71 0.61 0.94
CA SER A 362 31.04 1.07 1.35
C SER A 362 31.13 1.28 2.87
N LYS A 363 30.12 1.95 3.45
CA LYS A 363 30.07 2.25 4.88
C LYS A 363 29.93 0.99 5.75
N TYR A 364 29.12 0.02 5.31
CA TYR A 364 28.78 -1.16 6.12
C TYR A 364 29.40 -2.48 5.64
N SER A 365 30.37 -2.48 4.72
CA SER A 365 31.06 -3.66 4.18
C SER A 365 31.65 -4.67 5.19
N GLY A 366 31.75 -4.30 6.48
CA GLY A 366 32.18 -5.18 7.57
C GLY A 366 31.05 -5.63 8.51
N HIS A 367 29.80 -5.31 8.21
CA HIS A 367 28.63 -5.63 9.04
C HIS A 367 27.89 -6.84 8.47
N ASP A 368 28.14 -8.03 9.04
CA ASP A 368 27.46 -9.26 8.63
C ASP A 368 25.94 -9.24 8.89
N ASN A 369 25.43 -8.25 9.64
CA ASN A 369 24.02 -8.10 9.99
C ASN A 369 23.22 -7.18 9.05
N VAL A 370 23.85 -6.55 8.06
CA VAL A 370 23.18 -5.65 7.10
C VAL A 370 22.68 -6.43 5.88
N ILE A 371 21.43 -6.18 5.52
CA ILE A 371 20.72 -6.75 4.36
C ILE A 371 20.31 -5.57 3.47
N TYR A 372 20.46 -5.70 2.15
CA TYR A 372 20.06 -4.66 1.20
C TYR A 372 18.80 -5.08 0.45
N GLU A 373 17.71 -4.34 0.58
CA GLU A 373 16.52 -4.50 -0.26
C GLU A 373 16.52 -3.41 -1.33
N ILE A 374 16.85 -3.80 -2.57
CA ILE A 374 17.17 -2.82 -3.61
C ILE A 374 15.93 -2.24 -4.28
N CYS A 375 14.80 -2.92 -4.20
CA CYS A 375 13.51 -2.40 -4.64
C CYS A 375 12.37 -3.09 -3.90
N ASN A 376 11.59 -2.32 -3.14
CA ASN A 376 10.42 -2.78 -2.39
C ASN A 376 9.31 -3.36 -3.29
N GLU A 377 8.65 -2.51 -4.09
CA GLU A 377 7.44 -2.88 -4.84
C GLU A 377 7.45 -2.32 -6.27
N PRO A 378 8.18 -2.96 -7.19
CA PRO A 378 8.08 -2.67 -8.62
C PRO A 378 6.64 -2.80 -9.14
N VAL A 379 6.21 -1.82 -9.94
CA VAL A 379 4.88 -1.81 -10.60
C VAL A 379 5.02 -1.43 -12.07
N GLY A 380 4.32 -2.18 -12.93
CA GLY A 380 4.37 -1.97 -14.38
C GLY A 380 5.76 -2.26 -14.97
N ALA A 381 6.53 -3.12 -14.30
CA ALA A 381 7.93 -3.38 -14.60
C ALA A 381 8.13 -4.88 -14.90
N ASP A 382 8.31 -5.22 -16.17
CA ASP A 382 8.58 -6.61 -16.55
C ASP A 382 9.93 -7.10 -15.99
N TRP A 383 9.98 -8.36 -15.55
CA TRP A 383 11.18 -8.94 -14.94
C TRP A 383 12.39 -8.87 -15.89
N ASN A 384 12.21 -9.25 -17.16
CA ASN A 384 13.33 -9.40 -18.10
C ASN A 384 13.86 -8.07 -18.63
N SER A 385 12.95 -7.13 -18.90
CA SER A 385 13.28 -5.87 -19.57
C SER A 385 13.52 -4.70 -18.61
N ASP A 386 13.12 -4.82 -17.35
CA ASP A 386 13.23 -3.73 -16.36
C ASP A 386 13.91 -4.18 -15.05
N ILE A 387 13.27 -5.06 -14.28
CA ILE A 387 13.69 -5.35 -12.90
C ILE A 387 15.03 -6.08 -12.86
N LYS A 388 15.22 -7.13 -13.68
CA LYS A 388 16.46 -7.90 -13.71
C LYS A 388 17.67 -7.05 -14.14
N PRO A 389 17.62 -6.28 -15.26
CA PRO A 389 18.71 -5.38 -15.62
C PRO A 389 19.03 -4.32 -14.55
N TYR A 390 18.00 -3.76 -13.91
CA TYR A 390 18.16 -2.87 -12.76
C TYR A 390 18.90 -3.58 -11.61
N ALA A 391 18.43 -4.77 -11.22
CA ALA A 391 18.99 -5.55 -10.13
C ALA A 391 20.44 -5.95 -10.40
N GLU A 392 20.77 -6.44 -11.60
CA GLU A 392 22.15 -6.77 -11.99
C GLU A 392 23.10 -5.57 -11.84
N THR A 393 22.63 -4.37 -12.20
CA THR A 393 23.41 -3.13 -12.10
C THR A 393 23.63 -2.71 -10.63
N VAL A 394 22.57 -2.72 -9.81
CA VAL A 394 22.67 -2.32 -8.39
C VAL A 394 23.42 -3.36 -7.57
N ILE A 395 23.19 -4.66 -7.80
CA ILE A 395 23.95 -5.75 -7.18
C ILE A 395 25.43 -5.63 -7.53
N GLY A 396 25.77 -5.44 -8.80
CA GLY A 396 27.16 -5.22 -9.22
C GLY A 396 27.80 -3.99 -8.57
N THR A 397 27.01 -3.00 -8.17
CA THR A 397 27.48 -1.85 -7.38
C THR A 397 27.74 -2.20 -5.93
N ILE A 398 26.80 -2.91 -5.27
CA ILE A 398 26.95 -3.37 -3.88
C ILE A 398 28.16 -4.30 -3.76
N ARG A 399 28.29 -5.28 -4.66
CA ARG A 399 29.36 -6.30 -4.67
C ARG A 399 30.77 -5.73 -4.86
N GLN A 400 30.94 -4.47 -5.26
CA GLN A 400 32.25 -3.79 -5.25
C GLN A 400 32.76 -3.49 -3.84
N PHE A 401 31.86 -3.41 -2.86
CA PHE A 401 32.16 -3.06 -1.47
C PHE A 401 31.84 -4.21 -0.51
N ASP A 402 30.78 -4.96 -0.77
CA ASP A 402 30.33 -6.07 0.06
C ASP A 402 30.03 -7.30 -0.79
N ASP A 403 30.99 -8.23 -0.82
CA ASP A 403 30.97 -9.42 -1.66
C ASP A 403 30.03 -10.54 -1.18
N HIS A 404 29.34 -10.34 -0.05
CA HIS A 404 28.62 -11.42 0.61
C HIS A 404 27.32 -11.01 1.32
N ALA A 405 26.95 -9.74 1.38
CA ALA A 405 25.67 -9.33 1.95
C ALA A 405 24.49 -10.03 1.29
N LEU A 406 23.46 -10.32 2.09
CA LEU A 406 22.18 -10.76 1.55
C LEU A 406 21.51 -9.59 0.81
N ILE A 407 21.08 -9.83 -0.42
CA ILE A 407 20.36 -8.83 -1.21
C ILE A 407 18.94 -9.34 -1.52
N LEU A 408 17.94 -8.52 -1.24
CA LEU A 408 16.54 -8.76 -1.52
C LEU A 408 16.12 -7.97 -2.76
N VAL A 409 15.42 -8.64 -3.69
CA VAL A 409 14.99 -8.03 -4.96
C VAL A 409 13.47 -8.16 -5.11
N GLY A 410 12.81 -7.01 -5.17
CA GLY A 410 11.38 -6.87 -5.49
C GLY A 410 11.01 -7.52 -6.82
N THR A 411 9.76 -7.99 -6.91
CA THR A 411 9.18 -8.53 -8.15
C THR A 411 8.03 -7.63 -8.63
N ASN A 412 7.54 -7.84 -9.85
CA ASN A 412 6.48 -7.00 -10.40
C ASN A 412 5.16 -7.14 -9.61
N THR A 413 4.24 -6.20 -9.84
CA THR A 413 2.91 -6.18 -9.25
C THR A 413 2.98 -6.11 -7.72
N TRP A 414 3.67 -5.09 -7.21
CA TRP A 414 3.89 -4.88 -5.77
C TRP A 414 4.52 -6.11 -5.11
N SER A 415 5.58 -6.63 -5.73
CA SER A 415 6.28 -7.83 -5.28
C SER A 415 5.35 -9.03 -5.07
N GLN A 416 4.49 -9.32 -6.04
CA GLN A 416 3.62 -10.51 -5.99
C GLN A 416 4.00 -11.56 -7.03
N ASP A 417 4.64 -11.16 -8.12
CA ASP A 417 4.97 -12.02 -9.26
C ASP A 417 6.30 -12.76 -9.07
N VAL A 418 6.52 -13.33 -7.88
CA VAL A 418 7.77 -14.05 -7.55
C VAL A 418 7.99 -15.31 -8.40
N ASP A 419 6.92 -15.90 -8.92
CA ASP A 419 6.97 -17.01 -9.87
C ASP A 419 7.47 -16.61 -11.27
N SER A 420 7.46 -15.31 -11.61
CA SER A 420 7.95 -14.83 -12.91
C SER A 420 9.46 -14.98 -13.10
N VAL A 421 10.22 -15.15 -12.01
CA VAL A 421 11.69 -15.30 -12.08
C VAL A 421 12.12 -16.74 -12.33
N VAL A 422 11.19 -17.70 -12.29
CA VAL A 422 11.47 -19.14 -12.47
C VAL A 422 12.16 -19.39 -13.81
N GLY A 423 13.33 -20.03 -13.75
CA GLY A 423 14.16 -20.31 -14.92
C GLY A 423 14.93 -19.09 -15.48
N ASN A 424 14.78 -17.92 -14.86
CA ASN A 424 15.51 -16.70 -15.23
C ASN A 424 15.97 -15.88 -14.00
N THR A 425 16.52 -16.56 -13.00
CA THR A 425 17.08 -15.94 -11.79
C THR A 425 18.32 -15.10 -12.11
N LEU A 426 18.78 -14.33 -11.12
CA LEU A 426 20.01 -13.55 -11.13
C LEU A 426 21.20 -14.48 -10.93
N ASP A 427 22.36 -14.12 -11.50
CA ASP A 427 23.62 -14.85 -11.32
C ASP A 427 24.38 -14.31 -10.10
N ASP A 428 23.75 -14.43 -8.92
CA ASP A 428 24.34 -14.09 -7.61
C ASP A 428 23.90 -15.13 -6.58
N GLY A 429 24.86 -15.68 -5.83
CA GLY A 429 24.63 -16.78 -4.90
C GLY A 429 23.97 -16.39 -3.57
N ASN A 430 23.83 -15.09 -3.27
CA ASN A 430 23.27 -14.60 -2.00
C ASN A 430 22.15 -13.58 -2.21
N VAL A 431 21.27 -13.87 -3.17
CA VAL A 431 20.05 -13.11 -3.46
C VAL A 431 18.81 -13.91 -3.08
N MET A 432 17.81 -13.23 -2.52
CA MET A 432 16.45 -13.74 -2.39
C MET A 432 15.43 -12.83 -3.09
N TYR A 433 14.35 -13.41 -3.56
CA TYR A 433 13.27 -12.70 -4.24
C TYR A 433 12.17 -12.35 -3.27
N VAL A 434 11.66 -11.13 -3.40
CA VAL A 434 10.68 -10.60 -2.46
C VAL A 434 9.26 -10.97 -2.90
N ALA A 435 8.46 -11.39 -1.92
CA ALA A 435 7.02 -11.51 -2.05
C ALA A 435 6.32 -10.73 -0.92
N HIS A 436 5.36 -9.86 -1.25
CA HIS A 436 4.55 -9.13 -0.26
C HIS A 436 3.11 -9.62 -0.24
N PHE A 437 2.47 -9.51 0.92
CA PHE A 437 1.05 -9.81 1.05
C PHE A 437 0.36 -8.97 2.11
N TYR A 438 -0.93 -8.76 1.90
CA TYR A 438 -1.84 -8.15 2.87
C TYR A 438 -3.02 -9.10 3.00
N ALA A 439 -3.18 -9.74 4.16
CA ALA A 439 -4.00 -10.94 4.31
C ALA A 439 -5.49 -10.74 3.98
N GLY A 440 -5.99 -9.51 4.09
CA GLY A 440 -7.36 -9.15 3.70
C GLY A 440 -7.61 -9.20 2.20
N THR A 441 -6.56 -9.11 1.36
CA THR A 441 -6.66 -9.13 -0.11
C THR A 441 -5.99 -10.34 -0.72
N HIS A 442 -4.75 -10.60 -0.31
CA HIS A 442 -3.87 -11.61 -0.91
C HIS A 442 -3.98 -12.90 -0.12
N LYS A 443 -4.45 -13.98 -0.77
CA LYS A 443 -4.76 -15.26 -0.11
C LYS A 443 -4.00 -16.40 -0.79
N GLU A 444 -4.69 -17.49 -1.07
CA GLU A 444 -4.13 -18.69 -1.70
C GLU A 444 -3.44 -18.40 -3.04
N ASN A 445 -3.94 -17.44 -3.83
CA ASN A 445 -3.35 -17.07 -5.11
C ASN A 445 -1.87 -16.65 -4.99
N ILE A 446 -1.50 -15.85 -4.00
CA ILE A 446 -0.12 -15.41 -3.80
C ILE A 446 0.71 -16.52 -3.13
N ARG A 447 0.14 -17.29 -2.19
CA ARG A 447 0.81 -18.49 -1.63
C ARG A 447 1.17 -19.51 -2.72
N ASN A 448 0.33 -19.66 -3.74
CA ASN A 448 0.58 -20.56 -4.87
C ASN A 448 1.74 -20.07 -5.76
N LYS A 449 1.87 -18.76 -5.98
CA LYS A 449 3.03 -18.19 -6.69
C LYS A 449 4.32 -18.44 -5.91
N ILE A 450 4.33 -18.18 -4.60
CA ILE A 450 5.47 -18.47 -3.73
C ILE A 450 5.80 -19.97 -3.77
N SER A 451 4.80 -20.84 -3.66
CA SER A 451 4.99 -22.29 -3.73
C SER A 451 5.60 -22.72 -5.07
N THR A 452 5.16 -22.11 -6.18
CA THR A 452 5.70 -22.36 -7.51
C THR A 452 7.18 -21.98 -7.60
N ALA A 453 7.54 -20.80 -7.08
CA ALA A 453 8.92 -20.33 -7.02
C ALA A 453 9.80 -21.27 -6.16
N LEU A 454 9.36 -21.60 -4.94
CA LEU A 454 10.08 -22.50 -4.03
C LEU A 454 10.28 -23.90 -4.65
N ASN A 455 9.24 -24.47 -5.27
CA ASN A 455 9.35 -25.78 -5.94
C ASN A 455 10.31 -25.77 -7.13
N ALA A 456 10.54 -24.60 -7.75
CA ALA A 456 11.52 -24.40 -8.81
C ALA A 456 12.93 -24.05 -8.30
N GLY A 457 13.15 -24.03 -6.98
CA GLY A 457 14.45 -23.73 -6.37
C GLY A 457 14.73 -22.24 -6.20
N VAL A 458 13.72 -21.37 -6.32
CA VAL A 458 13.85 -19.93 -6.12
C VAL A 458 13.71 -19.59 -4.63
N PRO A 459 14.71 -18.94 -4.00
CA PRO A 459 14.62 -18.52 -2.60
C PRO A 459 13.74 -17.28 -2.44
N VAL A 460 12.77 -17.33 -1.53
CA VAL A 460 11.78 -16.26 -1.31
C VAL A 460 11.87 -15.67 0.09
N PHE A 461 11.75 -14.35 0.21
CA PHE A 461 11.72 -13.60 1.46
C PHE A 461 10.46 -12.71 1.49
N ILE A 462 9.75 -12.64 2.62
CA ILE A 462 8.58 -11.76 2.77
C ILE A 462 9.02 -10.51 3.53
N SER A 463 9.57 -9.52 2.83
CA SER A 463 10.13 -8.30 3.46
C SER A 463 9.07 -7.29 3.86
N GLU A 464 7.81 -7.54 3.51
CA GLU A 464 6.66 -6.76 3.97
C GLU A 464 5.38 -7.61 3.98
N CYS A 465 4.63 -7.54 5.09
CA CYS A 465 3.29 -8.09 5.16
C CYS A 465 2.43 -7.42 6.23
N SER A 466 1.10 -7.48 6.05
CA SER A 466 0.13 -7.09 7.07
C SER A 466 -1.10 -8.00 7.08
N ILE A 467 -1.95 -7.87 8.10
CA ILE A 467 -3.14 -8.72 8.27
C ILE A 467 -4.45 -8.06 7.81
N CYS A 468 -4.39 -6.77 7.45
CA CYS A 468 -5.49 -6.06 6.80
C CYS A 468 -5.45 -6.23 5.27
N ASP A 469 -6.36 -5.58 4.55
CA ASP A 469 -6.30 -5.51 3.08
C ASP A 469 -5.16 -4.60 2.57
N ALA A 470 -4.90 -4.69 1.26
CA ALA A 470 -3.77 -4.06 0.57
C ALA A 470 -3.77 -2.53 0.59
N SER A 471 -4.84 -1.86 1.03
CA SER A 471 -4.81 -0.42 1.29
C SER A 471 -3.98 -0.04 2.52
N GLY A 472 -3.68 -1.02 3.39
CA GLY A 472 -3.06 -0.80 4.69
C GLY A 472 -4.04 -0.28 5.75
N ASN A 473 -5.33 -0.11 5.43
CA ASN A 473 -6.29 0.53 6.34
C ASN A 473 -7.68 -0.12 6.44
N GLY A 474 -8.11 -1.00 5.52
CA GLY A 474 -9.41 -1.66 5.71
C GLY A 474 -9.33 -2.89 6.62
N GLY A 475 -10.21 -3.87 6.39
CA GLY A 475 -10.53 -4.91 7.38
C GLY A 475 -9.40 -5.91 7.64
N ILE A 476 -9.24 -6.32 8.91
CA ILE A 476 -8.37 -7.44 9.30
C ILE A 476 -9.03 -8.77 8.92
N ASP A 477 -8.27 -9.66 8.26
CA ASP A 477 -8.66 -11.04 8.00
C ASP A 477 -7.78 -12.00 8.81
N TYR A 478 -8.20 -12.29 10.05
CA TYR A 478 -7.48 -13.17 10.96
C TYR A 478 -7.37 -14.62 10.44
N ALA A 479 -8.36 -15.11 9.71
CA ALA A 479 -8.34 -16.46 9.17
C ALA A 479 -7.25 -16.60 8.10
N SER A 480 -7.24 -15.67 7.14
CA SER A 480 -6.19 -15.59 6.11
C SER A 480 -4.81 -15.35 6.74
N ALA A 481 -4.71 -14.47 7.75
CA ALA A 481 -3.46 -14.21 8.44
C ALA A 481 -2.86 -15.45 9.11
N ASN A 482 -3.70 -16.29 9.74
CA ASN A 482 -3.25 -17.55 10.34
C ASN A 482 -2.80 -18.56 9.27
N GLU A 483 -3.52 -18.68 8.15
CA GLU A 483 -3.08 -19.51 7.02
C GLU A 483 -1.73 -19.06 6.46
N TRP A 484 -1.50 -17.74 6.38
CA TRP A 484 -0.21 -17.17 5.99
C TRP A 484 0.89 -17.50 7.00
N LEU A 485 0.62 -17.37 8.30
CA LEU A 485 1.59 -17.71 9.35
C LEU A 485 2.00 -19.18 9.28
N ASP A 486 1.02 -20.09 9.14
CA ASP A 486 1.27 -21.53 9.00
C ASP A 486 2.09 -21.82 7.74
N PHE A 487 1.75 -21.18 6.62
CA PHE A 487 2.48 -21.30 5.36
C PHE A 487 3.94 -20.82 5.48
N MET A 488 4.16 -19.64 6.07
CA MET A 488 5.50 -19.08 6.28
C MET A 488 6.34 -19.97 7.19
N ASN A 489 5.78 -20.44 8.30
CA ASN A 489 6.49 -21.30 9.25
C ASN A 489 6.80 -22.68 8.65
N SER A 490 5.86 -23.30 7.95
CA SER A 490 6.07 -24.60 7.30
C SER A 490 7.15 -24.54 6.21
N ASN A 491 7.26 -23.39 5.53
CA ASN A 491 8.26 -23.18 4.49
C ASN A 491 9.55 -22.50 4.99
N GLN A 492 9.65 -22.16 6.28
CA GLN A 492 10.77 -21.41 6.86
C GLN A 492 11.04 -20.08 6.14
N LEU A 493 9.97 -19.36 5.78
CA LEU A 493 10.05 -18.05 5.13
C LEU A 493 10.19 -16.96 6.19
N SER A 494 11.22 -16.14 6.04
CA SER A 494 11.36 -14.91 6.84
C SER A 494 10.23 -13.95 6.53
N PHE A 495 9.72 -13.23 7.54
CA PHE A 495 8.63 -12.27 7.40
C PHE A 495 8.80 -11.01 8.24
N ILE A 496 8.38 -9.88 7.69
CA ILE A 496 8.50 -8.55 8.31
C ILE A 496 7.14 -7.87 8.37
N ALA A 497 6.72 -7.47 9.56
CA ALA A 497 5.43 -6.84 9.80
C ALA A 497 5.43 -5.34 9.42
N TRP A 498 4.45 -4.92 8.61
CA TRP A 498 4.16 -3.52 8.29
C TRP A 498 3.01 -3.00 9.16
N SER A 499 3.13 -1.88 9.91
CA SER A 499 4.37 -1.10 10.15
C SER A 499 4.49 -0.48 11.54
N LEU A 500 5.74 -0.25 11.99
CA LEU A 500 6.07 0.46 13.22
C LEU A 500 5.78 1.96 13.09
N SER A 501 4.54 2.32 13.35
CA SER A 501 4.05 3.68 13.48
C SER A 501 2.79 3.69 14.33
N ASN A 502 2.35 4.88 14.73
CA ASN A 502 1.02 5.12 15.29
C ASN A 502 0.13 5.89 14.30
N LYS A 503 0.35 5.68 12.99
CA LYS A 503 -0.55 6.23 11.98
C LYS A 503 -1.95 5.70 12.25
N ALA A 504 -2.97 6.54 12.03
CA ALA A 504 -4.37 6.14 12.20
C ALA A 504 -4.80 5.25 11.03
N GLU A 505 -4.20 4.06 10.95
CA GLU A 505 -4.51 3.05 9.95
C GLU A 505 -4.40 1.63 10.51
N THR A 506 -5.15 0.69 9.93
CA THR A 506 -5.25 -0.68 10.45
C THR A 506 -3.91 -1.44 10.44
N SER A 507 -3.01 -1.19 9.49
CA SER A 507 -1.69 -1.84 9.45
C SER A 507 -0.68 -1.29 10.47
N ALA A 508 -0.90 -0.11 11.05
CA ALA A 508 0.00 0.45 12.05
C ALA A 508 0.07 -0.47 13.28
N LEU A 509 1.27 -0.81 13.74
CA LEU A 509 1.48 -1.73 14.87
C LEU A 509 1.22 -1.07 16.22
N ILE A 510 1.41 0.24 16.32
CA ILE A 510 1.18 1.02 17.54
C ILE A 510 -0.20 1.67 17.44
N SER A 511 -0.97 1.63 18.53
CA SER A 511 -2.27 2.28 18.61
C SER A 511 -2.13 3.77 18.28
N SER A 512 -3.06 4.33 17.50
CA SER A 512 -2.99 5.73 17.07
C SER A 512 -3.00 6.73 18.24
N GLY A 513 -3.60 6.36 19.37
CA GLY A 513 -3.59 7.15 20.60
C GLY A 513 -2.30 7.06 21.43
N CYS A 514 -1.40 6.13 21.11
CA CYS A 514 -0.14 5.96 21.83
C CYS A 514 0.93 6.90 21.28
N SER A 515 1.54 7.69 22.17
CA SER A 515 2.65 8.59 21.85
C SER A 515 4.03 7.99 22.11
N ALA A 516 4.10 6.89 22.87
CA ALA A 516 5.35 6.21 23.21
C ALA A 516 6.05 5.68 21.95
N LYS A 517 7.38 5.80 21.94
CA LYS A 517 8.24 5.38 20.83
C LYS A 517 9.00 4.09 21.13
N SER A 518 8.75 3.47 22.27
CA SER A 518 9.34 2.22 22.76
C SER A 518 8.57 1.75 24.00
N GLY A 519 8.89 0.56 24.53
CA GLY A 519 8.37 0.07 25.81
C GLY A 519 6.85 -0.15 25.84
N TRP A 520 6.27 -0.55 24.70
CA TRP A 520 4.82 -0.66 24.53
C TRP A 520 4.22 -1.82 25.32
N SER A 521 3.19 -1.52 26.11
CA SER A 521 2.30 -2.54 26.67
C SER A 521 1.34 -3.07 25.61
N ASP A 522 0.65 -4.19 25.86
CA ASP A 522 -0.33 -4.74 24.92
C ASP A 522 -1.50 -3.77 24.62
N GLY A 523 -1.80 -2.85 25.55
CA GLY A 523 -2.80 -1.79 25.37
C GLY A 523 -2.32 -0.63 24.49
N ASP A 524 -1.01 -0.46 24.32
CA ASP A 524 -0.41 0.54 23.45
C ASP A 524 -0.33 0.07 21.99
N LEU A 525 -0.57 -1.22 21.74
CA LEU A 525 -0.55 -1.82 20.41
C LEU A 525 -1.92 -1.73 19.74
N SER A 526 -1.91 -1.70 18.40
CA SER A 526 -3.14 -1.92 17.62
C SER A 526 -3.53 -3.40 17.63
N GLU A 527 -4.65 -3.74 16.99
CA GLU A 527 -5.01 -5.14 16.75
C GLU A 527 -3.95 -5.88 15.91
N THR A 528 -3.51 -5.26 14.82
CA THR A 528 -2.41 -5.76 13.96
C THR A 528 -1.11 -5.93 14.75
N GLY A 529 -0.77 -4.95 15.60
CA GLY A 529 0.41 -5.00 16.46
C GLY A 529 0.38 -6.17 17.44
N ARG A 530 -0.74 -6.37 18.13
CA ARG A 530 -0.90 -7.51 19.06
C ARG A 530 -0.78 -8.86 18.34
N TRP A 531 -1.38 -8.98 17.16
CA TRP A 531 -1.29 -10.22 16.39
C TRP A 531 0.16 -10.50 15.96
N PHE A 532 0.87 -9.52 15.41
CA PHE A 532 2.28 -9.71 15.02
C PHE A 532 3.21 -9.94 16.20
N LYS A 533 3.00 -9.31 17.35
CA LYS A 533 3.75 -9.62 18.58
C LYS A 533 3.64 -11.11 18.93
N SER A 534 2.44 -11.68 18.83
CA SER A 534 2.24 -13.13 19.03
C SER A 534 2.90 -13.97 17.93
N ALA A 535 2.77 -13.57 16.67
CA ALA A 535 3.33 -14.32 15.54
C ALA A 535 4.88 -14.35 15.55
N ILE A 536 5.51 -13.23 15.93
CA ILE A 536 6.98 -13.11 16.00
C ILE A 536 7.52 -13.90 17.20
N SER A 537 6.84 -13.82 18.36
CA SER A 537 7.28 -14.51 19.59
C SER A 537 7.04 -16.02 19.59
N GLY A 538 6.08 -16.52 18.80
CA GLY A 538 5.72 -17.94 18.70
C GLY A 538 6.74 -18.81 17.96
N ARG A 539 7.99 -18.85 18.44
CA ARG A 539 9.07 -19.69 17.91
C ARG A 539 8.87 -21.17 18.25
#